data_AF-Q30T44-F1
#
_entry.id   AF-Q30T44-F1
#
_cell.length_a   1.000
_cell.length_b   1.000
_cell.length_c   1.000
_cell.angle_alpha   90.00
_cell.angle_beta   90.00
_cell.angle_gamma   90.00
#
_symmetry.space_group_name_H-M   'P 1'
#
loop_
_entity.id
_entity.type
_entity.pdbx_description
1 polymer ?
#
loop_
_entity_poly.entity_id
_entity_poly.type
_entity_poly.pdbx_seq_one_letter_code
_entity_poly.pdbx_strand_id
1 'polypeptide(L)'
;MSKFFFLLWLKWAFRVTLCSTLLAFSLSGLLTFFLYLYQGSQELTSEVYMALFDILKFWFVIFWSFTILIALFRSLKYLFNSCINGFELKLLSCDEKSYIEKIGYGDLVRVWRKWLMLLIWLVSALVILALVYTYIFSSYGGLFEWFDIYTLYAFILISGYLSFILMSSRCKKVKIRPC
;
A
#
# COMPACT_ATOMS: atom_id res chain seq x y z
N MET A 1 -19.78 -8.59 -10.80
CA MET A 1 -18.63 -8.90 -9.92
C MET A 1 -17.32 -8.28 -10.39
N SER A 2 -16.82 -8.55 -11.61
CA SER A 2 -15.52 -7.99 -12.09
C SER A 2 -15.42 -6.45 -11.98
N LYS A 3 -16.44 -5.72 -12.44
CA LYS A 3 -16.51 -4.24 -12.29
C LYS A 3 -16.41 -3.76 -10.84
N PHE A 4 -16.98 -4.49 -9.89
CA PHE A 4 -16.89 -4.17 -8.46
C PHE A 4 -15.45 -4.30 -7.96
N PHE A 5 -14.78 -5.43 -8.24
CA PHE A 5 -13.40 -5.64 -7.82
C PHE A 5 -12.43 -4.64 -8.46
N PHE A 6 -12.64 -4.29 -9.73
CA PHE A 6 -11.84 -3.27 -10.41
C PHE A 6 -11.99 -1.89 -9.75
N LEU A 7 -13.23 -1.46 -9.48
CA LEU A 7 -13.47 -0.17 -8.82
C LEU A 7 -13.01 -0.15 -7.36
N LEU A 8 -13.16 -1.27 -6.64
CA LEU A 8 -12.62 -1.47 -5.30
C LEU A 8 -11.11 -1.29 -5.30
N TRP A 9 -10.42 -1.98 -6.22
CA TRP A 9 -8.98 -1.88 -6.38
C TRP A 9 -8.54 -0.49 -6.78
N LEU A 10 -9.21 0.17 -7.72
CA LEU A 10 -8.85 1.52 -8.16
C LEU A 10 -8.94 2.53 -7.00
N LYS A 11 -10.05 2.51 -6.26
CA LYS A 11 -10.24 3.36 -5.07
C LYS A 11 -9.21 3.06 -3.99
N TRP A 12 -8.89 1.78 -3.78
CA TRP A 12 -7.88 1.35 -2.84
C TRP A 12 -6.48 1.83 -3.24
N ALA A 13 -6.07 1.57 -4.48
CA ALA A 13 -4.77 1.92 -5.02
C ALA A 13 -4.54 3.42 -4.95
N PHE A 14 -5.51 4.23 -5.42
CA PHE A 14 -5.43 5.68 -5.33
C PHE A 14 -5.24 6.16 -3.89
N ARG A 15 -6.00 5.59 -2.95
CA ARG A 15 -5.91 5.95 -1.53
C ARG A 15 -4.59 5.54 -0.89
N VAL A 16 -4.08 4.35 -1.20
CA VAL A 16 -2.79 3.87 -0.70
C VAL A 16 -1.66 4.76 -1.24
N THR A 17 -1.68 5.08 -2.54
CA THR A 17 -0.72 6.01 -3.15
C THR A 17 -0.76 7.34 -2.43
N LEU A 18 -1.92 8.01 -2.41
CA LEU A 18 -2.06 9.35 -1.86
C LEU A 18 -1.70 9.39 -0.36
N CYS A 19 -2.17 8.42 0.43
CA CYS A 19 -1.89 8.40 1.86
C CYS A 19 -0.42 8.12 2.17
N SER A 20 0.22 7.20 1.43
CA SER A 20 1.64 6.87 1.66
C SER A 20 2.56 8.01 1.20
N THR A 21 2.29 8.62 0.06
CA THR A 21 3.11 9.71 -0.49
C THR A 21 2.98 10.98 0.33
N LEU A 22 1.77 11.39 0.73
CA LEU A 22 1.58 12.57 1.58
C LEU A 22 2.26 12.41 2.94
N LEU A 23 2.12 11.23 3.57
CA LEU A 23 2.79 10.96 4.84
C LEU A 23 4.30 10.94 4.69
N ALA A 24 4.83 10.31 3.62
CA ALA A 24 6.26 10.25 3.37
C ALA A 24 6.84 11.64 3.13
N PHE A 25 6.18 12.45 2.31
CA PHE A 25 6.58 13.82 2.01
C PHE A 25 6.54 14.72 3.26
N SER A 26 5.52 14.56 4.10
CA SER A 26 5.43 15.31 5.36
C SER A 26 6.56 14.94 6.31
N LEU A 27 6.87 13.66 6.48
CA LEU A 27 7.95 13.19 7.35
C LEU A 27 9.33 13.58 6.81
N SER A 28 9.58 13.41 5.52
CA SER A 28 10.84 13.81 4.88
C SER A 28 11.04 15.31 4.94
N GLY A 29 9.98 16.09 4.69
CA GLY A 29 10.00 17.55 4.80
C GLY A 29 10.29 18.03 6.21
N LEU A 30 9.62 17.46 7.22
CA LEU A 30 9.88 17.79 8.63
C LEU A 30 11.32 17.47 9.06
N LEU A 31 11.84 16.30 8.66
CA LEU A 31 13.21 15.91 9.00
C LEU A 31 14.24 16.81 8.29
N THR A 32 14.03 17.11 7.01
CA THR A 32 14.90 18.01 6.24
C THR A 32 14.90 19.42 6.83
N PHE A 33 13.71 19.93 7.20
CA PHE A 33 13.58 21.22 7.87
C PHE A 33 14.27 21.24 9.23
N PHE A 34 14.13 20.18 10.02
CA PHE A 34 14.83 20.05 11.29
C PHE A 34 16.35 20.04 11.12
N LEU A 35 16.87 19.29 10.15
CA LEU A 35 18.30 19.26 9.84
C LEU A 35 18.83 20.63 9.42
N TYR A 36 18.06 21.38 8.62
CA TYR A 36 18.41 22.74 8.23
C TYR A 36 18.50 23.70 9.43
N LEU A 37 17.52 23.64 10.35
CA LEU A 37 17.57 24.43 11.59
C LEU A 37 18.75 24.02 12.48
N TYR A 38 19.01 22.73 12.59
CA TYR A 38 20.12 22.20 13.40
C TYR A 38 21.50 22.64 12.86
N GLN A 39 21.63 22.82 11.55
CA GLN A 39 22.86 23.33 10.91
C GLN A 39 23.01 24.86 11.01
N GLY A 40 22.13 25.56 11.72
CA GLY A 40 22.24 26.99 11.96
C GLY A 40 21.60 27.87 10.89
N SER A 41 20.71 27.33 10.06
CA SER A 41 19.89 28.09 9.10
C SER A 41 20.71 29.04 8.21
N GLN A 42 21.69 28.48 7.51
CA GLN A 42 22.51 29.21 6.54
C GLN A 42 21.64 29.83 5.44
N GLU A 43 22.11 30.92 4.81
CA GLU A 43 21.39 31.53 3.70
C GLU A 43 21.10 30.52 2.58
N LEU A 44 19.89 30.59 2.01
CA LEU A 44 19.42 29.70 0.95
C LEU A 44 20.10 30.04 -0.38
N THR A 45 21.37 29.67 -0.50
CA THR A 45 22.09 29.65 -1.77
C THR A 45 21.62 28.47 -2.63
N SER A 46 21.93 28.51 -3.93
CA SER A 46 21.60 27.43 -4.86
C SER A 46 22.15 26.06 -4.39
N GLU A 47 23.36 26.06 -3.83
CA GLU A 47 24.02 24.85 -3.32
C GLU A 47 23.29 24.26 -2.11
N VAL A 48 22.90 25.11 -1.15
CA VAL A 48 22.15 24.69 0.05
C VAL A 48 20.78 24.14 -0.36
N TYR A 49 20.10 24.77 -1.31
CA TYR A 49 18.82 24.28 -1.82
C TYR A 49 18.95 22.88 -2.46
N MET A 50 19.97 22.66 -3.30
CA MET A 50 20.21 21.34 -3.90
C MET A 50 20.54 20.28 -2.85
N ALA A 51 21.37 20.61 -1.86
CA ALA A 51 21.69 19.70 -0.76
C ALA A 51 20.45 19.32 0.07
N LEU A 52 19.59 20.30 0.40
CA LEU A 52 18.33 20.04 1.10
C LEU A 52 17.38 19.16 0.28
N PHE A 53 17.33 19.37 -1.04
CA PHE A 53 16.51 18.55 -1.93
C PHE A 53 17.01 17.10 -2.00
N ASP A 54 18.32 16.88 -2.04
CA ASP A 54 18.90 15.53 -2.00
C ASP A 54 18.63 14.81 -0.68
N ILE A 55 18.74 15.53 0.44
CA ILE A 55 18.35 15.03 1.78
C ILE A 55 16.87 14.65 1.78
N LEU A 56 16.00 15.52 1.27
CA LEU A 56 14.56 15.27 1.20
C LEU A 56 14.26 14.02 0.38
N LYS A 57 14.89 13.88 -0.80
CA LYS A 57 14.71 12.73 -1.70
C LYS A 57 15.16 11.43 -1.04
N PHE A 58 16.31 11.44 -0.38
CA PHE A 58 16.83 10.29 0.34
C PHE A 58 15.86 9.82 1.43
N TRP A 59 15.45 10.74 2.31
CA TRP A 59 14.53 10.42 3.40
C TRP A 59 13.13 10.07 2.92
N PHE A 60 12.68 10.65 1.80
CA PHE A 60 11.41 10.31 1.18
C PHE A 60 11.34 8.82 0.84
N VAL A 61 12.36 8.25 0.20
CA VAL A 61 12.39 6.81 -0.16
C VAL A 61 12.28 5.92 1.09
N ILE A 62 13.00 6.27 2.15
CA ILE A 62 12.98 5.52 3.41
C ILE A 62 11.61 5.63 4.07
N PHE A 63 11.11 6.84 4.28
CA PHE A 63 9.80 7.05 4.91
C PHE A 63 8.67 6.46 4.08
N TRP A 64 8.76 6.49 2.76
CA TRP A 64 7.75 5.92 1.88
C TRP A 64 7.58 4.42 2.10
N SER A 65 8.67 3.70 2.36
CA SER A 65 8.63 2.26 2.69
C SER A 65 7.83 2.00 3.96
N PHE A 66 8.01 2.81 5.00
CA PHE A 66 7.26 2.69 6.25
C PHE A 66 5.80 3.14 6.10
N THR A 67 5.55 4.25 5.38
CA THR A 67 4.20 4.80 5.23
C THR A 67 3.33 3.93 4.33
N ILE A 68 3.90 3.17 3.40
CA ILE A 68 3.17 2.13 2.64
C ILE A 68 2.53 1.12 3.60
N LEU A 69 3.26 0.60 4.59
CA LEU A 69 2.72 -0.38 5.55
C LEU A 69 1.55 0.21 6.35
N ILE A 70 1.70 1.46 6.81
CA ILE A 70 0.65 2.18 7.54
C ILE A 70 -0.56 2.42 6.63
N ALA A 71 -0.33 2.83 5.38
CA ALA A 71 -1.39 3.08 4.40
C ALA A 71 -2.15 1.79 4.07
N LEU A 72 -1.47 0.65 3.92
CA LEU A 72 -2.09 -0.66 3.71
C LEU A 72 -3.03 -1.02 4.86
N PHE A 73 -2.61 -0.86 6.11
CA PHE A 73 -3.48 -1.10 7.27
C PHE A 73 -4.68 -0.15 7.31
N ARG A 74 -4.45 1.16 7.15
CA ARG A 74 -5.52 2.17 7.22
C ARG A 74 -6.53 2.02 6.08
N SER A 75 -6.08 1.59 4.90
CA SER A 75 -6.93 1.43 3.71
C SER A 75 -8.03 0.39 3.92
N LEU A 76 -7.75 -0.70 4.63
CA LEU A 76 -8.71 -1.79 4.88
C LEU A 76 -9.96 -1.31 5.62
N LYS A 77 -9.82 -0.46 6.63
CA LYS A 77 -10.97 0.13 7.33
C LYS A 77 -11.90 0.88 6.38
N TYR A 78 -11.33 1.56 5.39
CA TYR A 78 -12.13 2.30 4.43
C TYR A 78 -12.86 1.38 3.46
N LEU A 79 -12.20 0.32 2.99
CA LEU A 79 -12.81 -0.64 2.07
C LEU A 79 -14.06 -1.30 2.67
N PHE A 80 -14.00 -1.63 3.96
CA PHE A 80 -15.08 -2.28 4.69
C PHE A 80 -16.22 -1.34 5.13
N ASN A 81 -16.00 -0.02 5.09
CA ASN A 81 -16.99 0.99 5.50
C ASN A 81 -17.48 1.86 4.33
N SER A 82 -17.12 1.52 3.09
CA SER A 82 -17.52 2.30 1.91
C SER A 82 -18.38 1.46 0.98
N CYS A 83 -19.46 2.05 0.47
CA CYS A 83 -20.15 1.46 -0.66
C CYS A 83 -19.44 1.78 -1.99
N ILE A 84 -19.31 0.77 -2.83
CA ILE A 84 -18.68 0.84 -4.14
C ILE A 84 -19.62 0.20 -5.15
N ASN A 85 -20.19 1.03 -6.02
CA ASN A 85 -21.06 0.58 -7.12
C ASN A 85 -22.25 -0.28 -6.66
N GLY A 86 -22.94 0.13 -5.58
CA GLY A 86 -24.08 -0.60 -5.02
C GLY A 86 -23.71 -1.83 -4.21
N PHE A 87 -22.43 -2.03 -3.86
CA PHE A 87 -21.98 -3.16 -3.05
C PHE A 87 -21.01 -2.71 -1.96
N GLU A 88 -21.03 -3.39 -0.82
CA GLU A 88 -20.13 -3.17 0.31
C GLU A 88 -19.51 -4.49 0.79
N LEU A 89 -18.28 -4.42 1.31
CA LEU A 89 -17.63 -5.53 2.00
C LEU A 89 -18.02 -5.47 3.47
N LYS A 90 -18.64 -6.54 3.99
CA LYS A 90 -19.00 -6.66 5.41
C LYS A 90 -18.31 -7.84 6.07
N LEU A 91 -18.07 -7.68 7.37
CA LEU A 91 -17.59 -8.74 8.25
C LEU A 91 -18.76 -9.37 9.00
N LEU A 92 -18.77 -10.70 9.04
CA LEU A 92 -19.65 -11.46 9.92
C LEU A 92 -19.18 -11.33 11.37
N SER A 93 -20.16 -11.27 12.28
CA SER A 93 -19.95 -11.31 13.72
C SER A 93 -19.41 -12.68 14.17
N CYS A 94 -19.06 -12.79 15.45
CA CYS A 94 -18.60 -14.07 16.03
C CYS A 94 -19.65 -15.18 15.95
N ASP A 95 -20.93 -14.82 15.87
CA ASP A 95 -22.06 -15.76 15.79
C ASP A 95 -22.36 -16.19 14.34
N GLU A 96 -21.59 -15.71 13.36
CA GLU A 96 -21.73 -15.95 11.91
C GLU A 96 -23.09 -15.58 11.29
N LYS A 97 -24.03 -15.09 12.10
CA LYS A 97 -25.42 -14.76 11.71
C LYS A 97 -25.66 -13.28 11.51
N SER A 98 -24.92 -12.41 12.21
CA SER A 98 -25.09 -10.96 12.15
C SER A 98 -23.91 -10.26 11.48
N TYR A 99 -24.17 -9.12 10.85
CA TYR A 99 -23.15 -8.29 10.22
C TYR A 99 -22.72 -7.18 11.18
N ILE A 100 -21.43 -6.85 11.17
CA ILE A 100 -20.93 -5.68 11.90
C ILE A 100 -21.25 -4.43 11.06
N GLU A 101 -22.12 -3.56 11.58
CA GLU A 101 -22.58 -2.36 10.85
C GLU A 101 -21.46 -1.36 10.59
N LYS A 102 -20.63 -1.07 11.60
CA LYS A 102 -19.50 -0.15 11.50
C LYS A 102 -18.22 -0.84 11.98
N ILE A 103 -17.28 -1.03 11.06
CA ILE A 103 -16.09 -1.83 11.32
C ILE A 103 -14.99 -0.95 11.93
N GLY A 104 -14.56 -1.30 13.14
CA GLY A 104 -13.47 -0.66 13.87
C GLY A 104 -12.10 -1.22 13.49
N TYR A 105 -11.02 -0.60 13.99
CA TYR A 105 -9.67 -1.12 13.77
C TYR A 105 -9.41 -2.44 14.52
N GLY A 106 -10.03 -2.64 15.69
CA GLY A 106 -9.89 -3.87 16.48
C GLY A 106 -10.39 -5.12 15.75
N ASP A 107 -11.54 -5.01 15.07
CA ASP A 107 -12.16 -6.11 14.33
C ASP A 107 -11.34 -6.52 13.10
N LEU A 108 -10.62 -5.55 12.52
CA LEU A 108 -9.85 -5.74 11.30
C LEU A 108 -8.52 -6.45 11.52
N VAL A 109 -7.94 -6.45 12.72
CA VAL A 109 -6.58 -6.97 12.95
C VAL A 109 -6.43 -8.43 12.49
N ARG A 110 -7.44 -9.27 12.74
CA ARG A 110 -7.40 -10.68 12.34
C ARG A 110 -7.48 -10.86 10.81
N VAL A 111 -8.32 -10.07 10.15
CA VAL A 111 -8.50 -10.11 8.69
C VAL A 111 -7.28 -9.51 8.00
N TRP A 112 -6.80 -8.38 8.50
CA TRP A 112 -5.61 -7.69 8.04
C TRP A 112 -4.39 -8.60 8.07
N ARG A 113 -4.12 -9.33 9.16
CA ARG A 113 -2.97 -10.26 9.22
C ARG A 113 -3.02 -11.32 8.13
N LYS A 114 -4.19 -11.92 7.90
CA LYS A 114 -4.38 -12.94 6.86
C LYS A 114 -4.25 -12.35 5.46
N TRP A 115 -4.83 -11.18 5.24
CA TRP A 115 -4.76 -10.47 3.96
C TRP A 115 -3.34 -9.98 3.65
N LEU A 116 -2.62 -9.45 4.63
CA LEU A 116 -1.22 -9.03 4.48
C LEU A 116 -0.34 -10.22 4.14
N MET A 117 -0.51 -11.36 4.83
CA MET A 117 0.21 -12.59 4.52
C MET A 117 -0.08 -13.03 3.08
N LEU A 118 -1.33 -13.02 2.65
CA LEU A 118 -1.71 -13.32 1.27
C LEU A 118 -1.04 -12.36 0.27
N LEU A 119 -0.99 -11.07 0.58
CA LEU A 119 -0.35 -10.05 -0.26
C LEU A 119 1.15 -10.32 -0.39
N ILE A 120 1.83 -10.65 0.71
CA ILE A 120 3.25 -11.03 0.70
C ILE A 120 3.48 -12.24 -0.22
N TRP A 121 2.68 -13.30 -0.09
CA TRP A 121 2.79 -14.48 -0.96
C TRP A 121 2.60 -14.15 -2.44
N LEU A 122 1.64 -13.30 -2.78
CA LEU A 122 1.40 -12.85 -4.15
C LEU A 122 2.56 -12.01 -4.70
N VAL A 123 3.09 -11.09 -3.90
CA VAL A 123 4.25 -10.28 -4.28
C VAL A 123 5.48 -11.17 -4.48
N SER A 124 5.74 -12.14 -3.60
CA SER A 124 6.82 -13.11 -3.76
C SER A 124 6.66 -13.93 -5.04
N ALA A 125 5.45 -14.35 -5.39
CA ALA A 125 5.18 -15.03 -6.65
C ALA A 125 5.48 -14.13 -7.87
N LEU A 126 5.11 -12.85 -7.83
CA LEU A 126 5.43 -11.89 -8.89
C LEU A 126 6.95 -11.65 -9.01
N VAL A 127 7.68 -11.60 -7.90
CA VAL A 127 9.14 -11.48 -7.90
C VAL A 127 9.79 -12.69 -8.58
N ILE A 128 9.32 -13.91 -8.28
CA ILE A 128 9.81 -15.14 -8.94
C ILE A 128 9.50 -15.11 -10.43
N LEU A 129 8.28 -14.70 -10.83
CA LEU A 129 7.92 -14.56 -12.24
C LEU A 129 8.79 -13.51 -12.95
N ALA A 130 9.09 -12.39 -12.29
CA ALA A 130 9.96 -11.35 -12.83
C ALA A 130 11.41 -11.83 -12.98
N LEU A 131 11.91 -12.66 -12.06
CA LEU A 131 13.22 -13.32 -12.18
C LEU A 131 13.28 -14.22 -13.43
N VAL A 132 12.27 -15.06 -13.61
CA VAL A 132 12.20 -15.95 -14.78
C VAL A 132 12.11 -15.13 -16.07
N TYR A 133 11.29 -14.07 -16.07
CA TYR A 133 11.14 -13.19 -17.22
C TYR A 133 12.46 -12.49 -17.57
N THR A 134 13.16 -11.94 -16.59
CA THR A 134 14.45 -11.25 -16.81
C THR A 134 15.54 -12.19 -17.30
N TYR A 135 15.58 -13.42 -16.77
CA TYR A 135 16.50 -14.45 -17.25
C TYR A 135 16.28 -14.84 -18.72
N ILE A 136 15.02 -14.88 -19.19
CA ILE A 136 14.69 -15.32 -20.55
C ILE A 136 14.73 -14.17 -21.56
N PHE A 137 14.27 -12.98 -21.19
CA PHE A 137 13.97 -11.90 -22.13
C PHE A 137 14.86 -10.66 -22.00
N SER A 138 15.74 -10.58 -20.99
CA SER A 138 16.55 -9.39 -20.75
C SER A 138 18.05 -9.68 -20.74
N SER A 139 18.85 -8.64 -20.98
CA SER A 139 20.32 -8.68 -20.86
C SER A 139 20.82 -8.32 -19.46
N TYR A 140 19.93 -8.11 -18.49
CA TYR A 140 20.32 -7.78 -17.12
C TYR A 140 20.99 -8.97 -16.44
N GLY A 141 22.05 -8.72 -15.68
CA GLY A 141 22.82 -9.76 -14.97
C GLY A 141 22.06 -10.35 -13.78
N GLY A 142 21.05 -9.64 -13.26
CA GLY A 142 20.19 -10.13 -12.18
C GLY A 142 19.11 -9.13 -11.74
N LEU A 143 18.28 -9.56 -10.78
CA LEU A 143 17.14 -8.77 -10.29
C LEU A 143 17.55 -7.46 -9.60
N PHE A 144 18.69 -7.44 -8.92
CA PHE A 144 19.15 -6.25 -8.19
C PHE A 144 19.57 -5.07 -9.08
N GLU A 145 19.71 -5.27 -10.39
CA GLU A 145 20.10 -4.19 -11.31
C GLU A 145 18.94 -3.23 -11.61
N TRP A 146 17.70 -3.70 -11.53
CA TRP A 146 16.52 -2.91 -11.88
C TRP A 146 15.44 -2.93 -10.78
N PHE A 147 15.52 -3.86 -9.82
CA PHE A 147 14.53 -3.97 -8.75
C PHE A 147 14.75 -2.89 -7.69
N ASP A 148 13.78 -1.99 -7.61
CA ASP A 148 13.75 -0.90 -6.64
C ASP A 148 12.43 -0.88 -5.85
N ILE A 149 12.32 0.09 -4.94
CA ILE A 149 11.11 0.28 -4.13
C ILE A 149 9.87 0.58 -4.98
N TYR A 150 10.04 1.23 -6.14
CA TYR A 150 8.95 1.59 -7.04
C TYR A 150 8.39 0.34 -7.73
N THR A 151 9.26 -0.59 -8.12
CA THR A 151 8.91 -1.91 -8.65
C THR A 151 8.18 -2.74 -7.61
N LEU A 152 8.69 -2.79 -6.38
CA LEU A 152 8.01 -3.46 -5.28
C LEU A 152 6.61 -2.86 -5.05
N TYR A 153 6.49 -1.54 -5.10
CA TYR A 153 5.21 -0.86 -4.99
C TYR A 153 4.24 -1.25 -6.11
N ALA A 154 4.71 -1.33 -7.37
CA ALA A 154 3.89 -1.80 -8.48
C ALA A 154 3.41 -3.25 -8.26
N PHE A 155 4.27 -4.14 -7.77
CA PHE A 155 3.89 -5.52 -7.43
C PHE A 155 2.88 -5.58 -6.29
N ILE A 156 2.97 -4.71 -5.29
CA ILE A 156 1.97 -4.57 -4.22
C ILE A 156 0.61 -4.17 -4.81
N LEU A 157 0.58 -3.20 -5.74
CA LEU A 157 -0.67 -2.76 -6.37
C LEU A 157 -1.32 -3.87 -7.20
N ILE A 158 -0.54 -4.57 -8.04
CA ILE A 158 -1.03 -5.69 -8.85
C ILE A 158 -1.54 -6.82 -7.95
N SER A 159 -0.75 -7.19 -6.93
CA SER A 159 -1.12 -8.21 -5.95
C SER A 159 -2.37 -7.83 -5.17
N GLY A 160 -2.57 -6.53 -4.91
CA GLY A 160 -3.76 -6.00 -4.26
C GLY A 160 -5.05 -6.39 -4.99
N TYR A 161 -5.08 -6.29 -6.32
CA TYR A 161 -6.25 -6.68 -7.12
C TYR A 161 -6.60 -8.16 -6.92
N LEU A 162 -5.62 -9.06 -7.07
CA LEU A 162 -5.79 -10.50 -6.89
C LEU A 162 -6.16 -10.83 -5.43
N SER A 163 -5.57 -10.14 -4.46
CA SER A 163 -5.82 -10.36 -3.04
C SER A 163 -7.27 -10.08 -2.65
N PHE A 164 -7.92 -9.08 -3.23
CA PHE A 164 -9.32 -8.76 -2.93
C PHE A 164 -10.28 -9.82 -3.47
N ILE A 165 -10.00 -10.35 -4.66
CA ILE A 165 -10.78 -11.44 -5.25
C ILE A 165 -10.66 -12.69 -4.37
N LEU A 166 -9.44 -13.05 -3.97
CA LEU A 166 -9.19 -14.21 -3.10
C LEU A 166 -9.78 -14.02 -1.70
N MET A 167 -9.66 -12.82 -1.13
CA MET A 167 -10.25 -12.50 0.17
C MET A 167 -11.77 -12.66 0.15
N SER A 168 -12.45 -12.13 -0.87
CA SER A 168 -13.91 -12.21 -0.98
C SER A 168 -14.42 -13.62 -1.29
N SER A 169 -13.65 -14.44 -1.99
CA SER A 169 -14.07 -15.78 -2.41
C SER A 169 -13.76 -16.86 -1.37
N ARG A 170 -12.62 -16.75 -0.67
CA ARG A 170 -12.11 -17.80 0.24
C ARG A 170 -12.35 -17.48 1.72
N CYS A 171 -12.48 -16.21 2.10
CA CYS A 171 -12.68 -15.86 3.51
C CYS A 171 -14.16 -15.93 3.88
N LYS A 172 -14.56 -16.97 4.63
CA LYS A 172 -15.96 -17.14 5.09
C LYS A 172 -16.52 -15.93 5.84
N LYS A 173 -15.66 -15.20 6.56
CA LYS A 173 -16.03 -14.02 7.36
C LYS A 173 -16.30 -12.76 6.55
N VAL A 174 -15.84 -12.69 5.30
CA VAL A 174 -16.01 -11.53 4.43
C VAL A 174 -17.11 -11.84 3.44
N LYS A 175 -18.14 -11.00 3.38
CA LYS A 175 -19.25 -11.13 2.44
C LYS A 175 -19.47 -9.82 1.70
N ILE A 176 -19.91 -9.94 0.45
CA ILE A 176 -20.37 -8.81 -0.35
C ILE A 176 -21.88 -8.68 -0.15
N ARG A 177 -22.34 -7.50 0.24
CA ARG A 177 -23.75 -7.16 0.37
C ARG A 177 -24.09 -6.02 -0.60
N PRO A 178 -25.29 -5.97 -1.18
CA PRO A 178 -25.77 -4.74 -1.80
C PRO A 178 -25.86 -3.62 -0.74
N CYS A 179 -25.37 -2.44 -1.11
CA CYS A 179 -25.77 -1.19 -0.52
C CYS A 179 -26.88 -0.59 -1.40
#